data_AF-A0A7S1QVW7-F1
#
_entry.id   AF-A0A7S1QVW7-F1
#
_cell.length_a   1.000
_cell.length_b   1.000
_cell.length_c   1.000
_cell.angle_alpha   90.00
_cell.angle_beta   90.00
_cell.angle_gamma   90.00
#
_symmetry.space_group_name_H-M   'P 1'
#
loop_
_entity.id
_entity.type
_entity.pdbx_description
1 polymer ?
#
loop_
_entity_poly.entity_id
_entity_poly.type
_entity_poly.pdbx_seq_one_letter_code
_entity_poly.pdbx_strand_id
1 'polypeptide(L)'
;EAWPELLAPFAGPEVWRAKVPDARRAAVFVQQWAAEFFAEGKRASRFGVKTPVKMQRTPAGIVIKFKPLGETALTGGSDFNSLSEGGLEFIAEQLESGEQRLRVLRCAYGFKVSVREASEQALLTKFKSDWSELELARS
;
A
#
# COMPACT_ATOMS: atom_id res chain seq x y z
N GLU A 1 -20.93 -28.82 1.79
CA GLU A 1 -20.94 -27.41 2.27
C GLU A 1 -19.52 -26.91 2.33
N ALA A 2 -19.15 -25.97 1.47
CA ALA A 2 -17.80 -25.44 1.41
C ALA A 2 -17.75 -24.12 2.20
N TRP A 3 -17.08 -24.15 3.35
CA TRP A 3 -16.77 -22.97 4.17
C TRP A 3 -15.36 -22.35 3.95
N PRO A 4 -14.66 -22.47 2.79
CA PRO A 4 -13.33 -21.89 2.67
C PRO A 4 -13.34 -20.36 2.51
N GLU A 5 -14.49 -19.74 2.21
CA GLU A 5 -14.62 -18.29 2.02
C GLU A 5 -14.53 -17.49 3.34
N LEU A 6 -14.79 -18.12 4.49
CA LEU A 6 -14.67 -17.47 5.81
C LEU A 6 -13.23 -17.39 6.34
N LEU A 7 -12.28 -18.05 5.68
CA LEU A 7 -10.85 -18.00 6.03
C LEU A 7 -10.05 -17.10 5.08
N ALA A 8 -10.72 -16.32 4.24
CA ALA A 8 -10.05 -15.24 3.52
C ALA A 8 -9.39 -14.33 4.57
N PRO A 9 -8.06 -14.11 4.52
CA PRO A 9 -7.43 -13.14 5.41
C PRO A 9 -8.20 -11.83 5.25
N PHE A 10 -8.64 -11.23 6.37
CA PHE A 10 -9.43 -10.00 6.37
C PHE A 10 -8.72 -8.94 5.51
N ALA A 11 -9.08 -8.88 4.23
CA ALA A 11 -8.68 -7.84 3.33
C ALA A 11 -9.46 -6.62 3.79
N GLY A 12 -8.78 -5.62 4.32
CA GLY A 12 -9.47 -4.41 4.72
C GLY A 12 -10.11 -3.71 3.51
N PRO A 13 -10.97 -2.71 3.77
CA PRO A 13 -11.79 -2.11 2.73
C PRO A 13 -10.93 -1.55 1.60
N GLU A 14 -11.40 -1.73 0.37
CA GLU A 14 -10.82 -1.06 -0.78
C GLU A 14 -11.14 0.43 -0.72
N VAL A 15 -10.09 1.25 -0.85
CA VAL A 15 -10.18 2.72 -0.79
C VAL A 15 -9.95 3.38 -2.15
N TRP A 16 -9.46 2.62 -3.13
CA TRP A 16 -9.28 3.08 -4.50
C TRP A 16 -9.11 1.94 -5.49
N ARG A 17 -9.51 2.18 -6.75
CA ARG A 17 -9.31 1.26 -7.88
C ARG A 17 -9.09 2.03 -9.18
N ALA A 18 -8.35 1.41 -10.10
CA ALA A 18 -8.26 1.80 -11.50
C ALA A 18 -8.16 0.55 -12.39
N LYS A 19 -8.80 0.59 -13.56
CA LYS A 19 -8.59 -0.42 -14.61
C LYS A 19 -7.23 -0.17 -15.25
N VAL A 20 -6.46 -1.23 -15.51
CA VAL A 20 -5.14 -1.12 -16.13
C VAL A 20 -5.04 -2.03 -17.35
N PRO A 21 -4.25 -1.67 -18.37
CA PRO A 21 -4.07 -2.53 -19.54
C PRO A 21 -3.18 -3.74 -19.27
N ASP A 22 -2.28 -3.64 -18.29
CA ASP A 22 -1.31 -4.69 -17.93
C ASP A 22 -1.00 -4.62 -16.41
N ALA A 23 -1.42 -5.65 -15.68
CA ALA A 23 -1.25 -5.78 -14.24
C ALA A 23 0.22 -5.96 -13.84
N ARG A 24 1.04 -6.63 -14.67
CA ARG A 24 2.47 -6.80 -14.38
C ARG A 24 3.20 -5.47 -14.45
N ARG A 25 2.90 -4.66 -15.47
CA ARG A 25 3.45 -3.30 -15.59
C ARG A 25 2.98 -2.41 -14.44
N ALA A 26 1.71 -2.50 -14.05
CA ALA A 26 1.18 -1.76 -12.90
C ALA A 26 1.87 -2.16 -11.58
N ALA A 27 2.12 -3.46 -11.36
CA ALA A 27 2.87 -3.92 -10.19
C ALA A 27 4.29 -3.34 -10.13
N VAL A 28 5.01 -3.35 -11.27
CA VAL A 28 6.35 -2.76 -11.38
C VAL A 28 6.31 -1.26 -11.08
N PHE A 29 5.36 -0.52 -11.65
CA PHE A 29 5.18 0.90 -11.36
C PHE A 29 5.01 1.15 -9.86
N VAL A 30 4.07 0.44 -9.21
CA VAL A 30 3.79 0.61 -7.78
C VAL A 30 5.03 0.34 -6.93
N GLN A 31 5.79 -0.71 -7.25
CA GLN A 31 7.01 -1.05 -6.54
C GLN A 31 8.12 0.00 -6.71
N GLN A 32 8.24 0.58 -7.91
CA GLN A 32 9.17 1.64 -8.22
C GLN A 32 8.77 2.96 -7.54
N TRP A 33 7.52 3.36 -7.69
CA TRP A 33 6.92 4.51 -7.01
C TRP A 33 7.18 4.46 -5.50
N ALA A 34 6.88 3.32 -4.88
CA ALA A 34 7.06 3.21 -3.44
C ALA A 34 8.55 3.23 -3.02
N ALA A 35 9.44 2.60 -3.80
CA ALA A 35 10.89 2.71 -3.57
C ALA A 35 11.40 4.15 -3.79
N GLU A 36 10.80 4.89 -4.72
CA GLU A 36 11.15 6.28 -4.98
C GLU A 36 10.79 7.20 -3.82
N PHE A 37 9.66 6.98 -3.14
CA PHE A 37 9.17 7.92 -2.14
C PHE A 37 9.42 7.47 -0.68
N PHE A 38 9.53 6.17 -0.42
CA PHE A 38 9.47 5.62 0.93
C PHE A 38 10.60 4.64 1.29
N ALA A 39 11.60 4.45 0.42
CA ALA A 39 12.80 3.67 0.77
C ALA A 39 13.59 4.31 1.91
N GLU A 40 14.39 3.50 2.62
CA GLU A 40 15.20 3.95 3.75
C GLU A 40 16.05 5.18 3.39
N GLY A 41 16.00 6.22 4.23
CA GLY A 41 16.67 7.50 4.02
C GLY A 41 15.85 8.56 3.26
N LYS A 42 14.70 8.20 2.66
CA LYS A 42 13.83 9.18 2.00
C LYS A 42 12.79 9.77 2.96
N ARG A 43 12.64 11.10 2.91
CA ARG A 43 11.74 11.86 3.80
C ARG A 43 10.31 11.81 3.25
N ALA A 44 9.58 10.74 3.56
CA ALA A 44 8.13 10.63 3.33
C ALA A 44 7.34 11.87 3.82
N SER A 45 7.89 12.55 4.85
CA SER A 45 7.37 13.81 5.38
C SER A 45 7.27 14.95 4.37
N ARG A 46 8.05 14.93 3.27
CA ARG A 46 7.94 15.94 2.19
C ARG A 46 6.61 15.86 1.44
N PHE A 47 5.88 14.76 1.57
CA PHE A 47 4.61 14.51 0.88
C PHE A 47 3.41 14.47 1.84
N GLY A 48 3.57 15.05 3.04
CA GLY A 48 2.50 15.08 4.05
C GLY A 48 2.36 13.80 4.87
N VAL A 49 3.15 12.76 4.57
CA VAL A 49 3.20 11.53 5.38
C VAL A 49 4.09 11.78 6.60
N LYS A 50 3.46 12.23 7.69
CA LYS A 50 4.15 12.59 8.94
C LYS A 50 4.63 11.37 9.72
N THR A 51 3.97 10.24 9.55
CA THR A 51 4.32 8.99 10.22
C THR A 51 5.33 8.20 9.38
N PRO A 52 6.48 7.77 9.93
CA PRO A 52 7.40 6.91 9.21
C PRO A 52 6.70 5.62 8.75
N VAL A 53 7.17 5.01 7.66
CA VAL A 53 6.57 3.79 7.10
C VAL A 53 7.58 2.65 7.02
N LYS A 54 7.10 1.40 6.97
CA LYS A 54 7.82 0.26 6.39
C LYS A 54 7.11 -0.23 5.15
N MET A 55 7.88 -0.80 4.24
CA MET A 55 7.37 -1.39 3.02
C MET A 55 7.76 -2.85 2.92
N GLN A 56 6.88 -3.64 2.31
CA GLN A 56 7.16 -5.01 1.88
C GLN A 56 6.67 -5.19 0.45
N ARG A 57 7.58 -5.59 -0.44
CA ARG A 57 7.21 -5.95 -1.83
C ARG A 57 6.46 -7.27 -1.84
N THR A 58 5.47 -7.37 -2.72
CA THR A 58 4.77 -8.61 -3.04
C THR A 58 4.87 -8.85 -4.54
N PRO A 59 4.65 -10.07 -5.05
CA PRO A 59 4.62 -10.33 -6.48
C PRO A 59 3.60 -9.45 -7.24
N ALA A 60 2.52 -9.04 -6.57
CA ALA A 60 1.43 -8.26 -7.14
C ALA A 60 1.54 -6.74 -6.89
N GLY A 61 2.50 -6.27 -6.09
CA GLY A 61 2.64 -4.85 -5.78
C GLY A 61 3.44 -4.58 -4.51
N ILE A 62 2.86 -3.82 -3.58
CA ILE A 62 3.53 -3.44 -2.33
C ILE A 62 2.55 -3.22 -1.17
N VAL A 63 3.00 -3.55 0.04
CA VAL A 63 2.32 -3.23 1.30
C VAL A 63 3.12 -2.15 2.01
N ILE A 64 2.47 -1.08 2.46
CA ILE A 64 3.04 0.02 3.24
C ILE A 64 2.36 0.02 4.61
N LYS A 65 3.12 -0.10 5.69
CA LYS A 65 2.62 0.02 7.08
C LYS A 65 3.18 1.25 7.75
N PHE A 66 2.38 1.90 8.59
CA PHE A 66 2.84 3.01 9.42
C PHE A 66 3.64 2.50 10.62
N LYS A 67 4.65 3.26 11.04
CA LYS A 67 5.45 3.00 12.25
C LYS A 67 4.98 3.89 13.40
N PRO A 68 4.71 3.33 14.59
CA PRO A 68 4.37 4.13 15.77
C PRO A 68 5.47 5.13 16.13
N LEU A 69 5.06 6.35 16.50
CA LEU A 69 5.96 7.35 17.09
C LEU A 69 6.22 6.97 18.55
N GLY A 70 7.44 6.50 18.85
CA GLY A 70 7.86 6.18 20.22
C GLY A 70 8.19 4.71 20.48
N GLU A 71 7.89 3.79 19.55
CA GLU A 71 8.62 2.53 19.54
C GLU A 71 10.09 2.85 19.27
N THR A 72 11.00 2.27 20.02
CA THR A 72 12.48 2.37 19.96
C THR A 72 13.09 1.92 18.60
N ALA A 73 12.30 1.97 17.52
CA ALA A 73 12.61 1.56 16.16
C ALA A 73 13.23 2.67 15.29
N LEU A 74 13.82 3.70 15.89
CA LEU A 74 14.84 4.51 15.20
C LEU A 74 16.13 3.70 14.97
N THR A 75 16.28 2.55 15.66
CA THR A 75 17.34 1.57 15.42
C THR A 75 16.78 0.31 14.78
N GLY A 76 16.59 0.31 13.46
CA GLY A 76 16.67 -0.87 12.58
C GLY A 76 15.90 -2.18 12.86
N GLY A 77 15.05 -2.29 13.89
CA GLY A 77 14.77 -3.59 14.52
C GLY A 77 13.33 -4.12 14.50
N SER A 78 12.28 -3.31 14.31
CA SER A 78 10.91 -3.86 14.27
C SER A 78 10.63 -4.54 12.93
N ASP A 79 10.34 -5.84 12.94
CA ASP A 79 9.95 -6.60 11.74
C ASP A 79 8.68 -6.00 11.12
N PHE A 80 8.52 -6.09 9.79
CA PHE A 80 7.31 -5.60 9.11
C PHE A 80 6.04 -6.24 9.67
N ASN A 81 6.12 -7.50 10.12
CA ASN A 81 4.98 -8.21 10.71
C ASN A 81 4.73 -7.82 12.17
N SER A 82 5.70 -7.21 12.86
CA SER A 82 5.55 -6.79 14.25
C SER A 82 4.92 -5.40 14.41
N LEU A 83 4.68 -4.67 13.31
CA LEU A 83 4.06 -3.35 13.36
C LEU A 83 2.60 -3.44 13.77
N SER A 84 2.26 -2.73 14.84
CA SER A 84 0.91 -2.65 15.43
C SER A 84 -0.01 -1.66 14.70
N GLU A 85 0.55 -0.78 13.87
CA GLU A 85 -0.20 0.11 13.00
C GLU A 85 -0.45 -0.51 11.63
N GLY A 86 -1.63 -0.22 11.09
CA GLY A 86 -2.04 -0.67 9.76
C GLY A 86 -1.37 0.14 8.66
N GLY A 87 -1.93 0.04 7.47
CA GLY A 87 -1.50 0.87 6.35
C GLY A 87 -2.26 0.59 5.08
N LEU A 88 -1.56 0.65 3.95
CA LEU A 88 -2.14 0.51 2.61
C LEU A 88 -1.43 -0.56 1.81
N GLU A 89 -2.19 -1.38 1.12
CA GLU A 89 -1.71 -2.40 0.19
C GLU A 89 -2.14 -2.03 -1.22
N PHE A 90 -1.17 -1.91 -2.10
CA PHE A 90 -1.34 -1.58 -3.50
C PHE A 90 -1.14 -2.87 -4.30
N ILE A 91 -2.19 -3.33 -4.98
CA ILE A 91 -2.23 -4.63 -5.65
C ILE A 91 -2.63 -4.42 -7.11
N ALA A 92 -1.77 -4.86 -8.03
CA ALA A 92 -2.14 -5.07 -9.41
C ALA A 92 -2.46 -6.55 -9.64
N GLU A 93 -3.66 -6.83 -10.14
CA GLU A 93 -4.15 -8.20 -10.32
C GLU A 93 -4.90 -8.36 -11.65
N GLN A 94 -4.88 -9.60 -12.13
CA GLN A 94 -5.74 -10.06 -13.21
C GLN A 94 -6.85 -10.90 -12.60
N LEU A 95 -8.09 -10.51 -12.86
CA LEU A 95 -9.28 -11.24 -12.44
C LEU A 95 -9.51 -12.44 -13.37
N GLU A 96 -10.29 -13.41 -12.88
CA GLU A 96 -10.71 -14.57 -13.69
C GLU A 96 -11.45 -14.17 -14.97
N SER A 97 -12.13 -13.01 -14.95
CA SER A 97 -12.77 -12.41 -16.13
C SER A 97 -11.79 -11.92 -17.20
N GLY A 98 -10.48 -11.93 -16.92
CA GLY A 98 -9.45 -11.34 -17.77
C GLY A 98 -9.26 -9.83 -17.58
N GLU A 99 -10.12 -9.19 -16.78
CA GLU A 99 -9.94 -7.78 -16.42
C GLU A 99 -8.69 -7.60 -15.56
N GLN A 100 -7.89 -6.61 -15.90
CA GLN A 100 -6.70 -6.24 -15.14
C GLN A 100 -6.96 -4.92 -14.41
N ARG A 101 -6.63 -4.88 -13.13
CA ARG A 101 -6.87 -3.71 -12.29
C ARG A 101 -5.75 -3.47 -11.30
N LEU A 102 -5.63 -2.22 -10.87
CA LEU A 102 -4.82 -1.77 -9.76
C LEU A 102 -5.75 -1.29 -8.66
N ARG A 103 -5.63 -1.84 -7.45
CA ARG A 103 -6.45 -1.46 -6.29
C ARG A 103 -5.59 -1.13 -5.08
N VAL A 104 -6.15 -0.31 -4.19
CA VAL A 104 -5.57 0.03 -2.90
C VAL A 104 -6.52 -0.40 -1.80
N LEU A 105 -6.01 -1.21 -0.87
CA LEU A 105 -6.74 -1.71 0.30
C LEU A 105 -6.17 -1.11 1.57
N ARG A 106 -7.01 -0.93 2.59
CA ARG A 106 -6.52 -0.77 3.95
C ARG A 106 -6.03 -2.12 4.47
N CYS A 107 -4.82 -2.16 5.01
CA CYS A 107 -4.33 -3.33 5.74
C CYS A 107 -4.48 -3.05 7.24
N ALA A 108 -5.53 -3.59 7.85
CA ALA A 108 -5.71 -3.57 9.30
C ALA A 108 -5.31 -4.94 9.85
N TYR A 109 -4.03 -5.13 10.16
CA TYR A 109 -3.54 -6.38 10.75
C TYR A 109 -3.82 -6.38 12.27
N GLY A 110 -5.07 -6.65 12.64
CA GLY A 110 -5.47 -6.90 14.02
C GLY A 110 -6.48 -5.91 14.62
N PHE A 111 -7.11 -6.34 15.72
CA PHE A 111 -8.21 -5.65 16.39
C PHE A 111 -7.81 -4.36 17.15
N LYS A 112 -6.51 -4.09 17.31
CA LYS A 112 -5.97 -2.90 18.00
C LYS A 112 -5.36 -1.86 17.06
N VAL A 113 -5.52 -2.04 15.75
CA VAL A 113 -4.89 -1.16 14.76
C VAL A 113 -5.58 0.20 14.74
N SER A 114 -4.81 1.26 15.00
CA SER A 114 -5.26 2.64 14.79
C SER A 114 -5.02 3.04 13.34
N VAL A 115 -6.09 3.47 12.63
CA VAL A 115 -5.98 3.99 11.27
C VAL A 115 -5.37 5.39 11.33
N ARG A 116 -4.23 5.59 10.67
CA ARG A 116 -3.60 6.91 10.54
C ARG A 116 -4.24 7.68 9.37
N GLU A 117 -5.51 8.05 9.51
CA GLU A 117 -6.33 8.62 8.43
C GLU A 117 -5.64 9.75 7.66
N ALA A 118 -5.00 10.70 8.35
CA ALA A 118 -4.29 11.79 7.69
C ALA A 118 -3.08 11.31 6.83
N SER A 119 -2.34 10.31 7.32
CA SER A 119 -1.21 9.74 6.57
C SER A 119 -1.69 8.85 5.43
N GLU A 120 -2.80 8.14 5.62
CA GLU A 120 -3.48 7.38 4.57
C GLU A 120 -3.93 8.30 3.43
N GLN A 121 -4.63 9.39 3.75
CA GLN A 121 -5.08 10.35 2.75
C GLN A 121 -3.91 11.02 2.03
N ALA A 122 -2.82 11.35 2.74
CA ALA A 122 -1.61 11.90 2.12
C ALA A 122 -0.99 10.91 1.11
N LEU A 123 -0.82 9.64 1.51
CA LEU A 123 -0.33 8.58 0.62
C LEU A 123 -1.23 8.41 -0.61
N LEU A 124 -2.54 8.32 -0.37
CA LEU A 124 -3.51 8.05 -1.42
C LEU A 124 -3.62 9.20 -2.41
N THR A 125 -3.61 10.45 -1.94
CA THR A 125 -3.63 11.64 -2.80
C THR A 125 -2.38 11.72 -3.66
N LYS A 126 -1.19 11.50 -3.08
CA LYS A 126 0.07 11.49 -3.84
C LYS A 126 0.07 10.39 -4.90
N PHE A 127 -0.32 9.18 -4.52
CA PHE A 127 -0.40 8.06 -5.46
C PHE A 127 -1.36 8.33 -6.62
N LYS A 128 -2.57 8.85 -6.33
CA LYS A 128 -3.56 9.20 -7.36
C LYS A 128 -3.01 10.23 -8.34
N SER A 129 -2.35 11.28 -7.85
CA SER A 129 -1.73 12.30 -8.70
C SER A 129 -0.70 11.69 -9.65
N ASP A 130 0.23 10.91 -9.09
CA ASP A 130 1.34 10.32 -9.87
C ASP A 130 0.84 9.30 -10.89
N TRP A 131 -0.17 8.51 -10.51
CA TRP A 131 -0.83 7.58 -11.42
C TRP A 131 -1.53 8.31 -12.57
N SER A 132 -2.25 9.39 -12.28
CA SER A 132 -2.92 10.19 -13.31
C SER A 132 -1.92 10.85 -14.27
N GLU A 133 -0.81 11.38 -13.76
CA GLU A 133 0.26 11.94 -14.59
C GLU A 133 0.89 10.88 -15.50
N LEU A 134 1.13 9.67 -14.98
CA LEU A 134 1.62 8.55 -15.78
C LEU A 134 0.65 8.20 -16.91
N GLU A 135 -0.64 8.11 -16.63
CA GLU A 135 -1.64 7.76 -17.64
C GLU A 135 -1.80 8.85 -18.69
N LEU A 136 -1.71 10.13 -18.32
CA LEU A 136 -1.68 11.25 -19.26
C LEU A 136 -0.42 11.24 -20.15
N ALA A 137 0.73 10.85 -19.61
CA ALA A 137 1.96 10.71 -20.42
C ALA A 137 1.89 9.53 -21.41
N ARG A 138 0.92 8.64 -21.27
CA ARG A 138 0.73 7.44 -22.10
C ARG A 138 -0.42 7.55 -23.10
N SER A 139 -1.27 8.57 -22.98
CA SER A 139 -2.35 8.91 -23.92
C SER A 139 -1.84 9.80 -25.05
#